data_AF-A0A2D0AV31-F1
#
_entry.id   AF-A0A2D0AV31-F1
#
_cell.length_a   1.000
_cell.length_b   1.000
_cell.length_c   1.000
_cell.angle_alpha   90.00
_cell.angle_beta   90.00
_cell.angle_gamma   90.00
#
_symmetry.space_group_name_H-M   'P 1'
#
loop_
_entity.id
_entity.type
_entity.pdbx_description
1 polymer ?
#
loop_
_entity_poly.entity_id
_entity_poly.type
_entity_poly.pdbx_seq_one_letter_code
_entity_poly.pdbx_strand_id
1 'polypeptide(L)'
;MLTGKQLLLEELSSDLRGTLQDLKKKREAVCVQGVIKKASKYMCQRCGNIEQRLFASFLCKRCSKVCTYCRKCITMGRVSECAVLVRGIAERKGEKGLNSLQWNGTLSTGQDLAAQGVIEAIKKKDSFFIWAV
;
A
#
# COMPACT_ATOMS: atom_id res chain seq x y z
N MET A 1 -15.03 -3.81 -6.29
CA MET A 1 -13.88 -4.23 -7.14
C MET A 1 -12.60 -4.26 -6.31
N LEU A 2 -11.84 -5.37 -6.36
CA LEU A 2 -10.54 -5.53 -5.66
C LEU A 2 -9.33 -5.10 -6.51
N THR A 3 -9.53 -4.77 -7.77
CA THR A 3 -8.45 -4.47 -8.72
C THR A 3 -7.52 -3.37 -8.21
N GLY A 4 -6.22 -3.67 -8.16
CA GLY A 4 -5.19 -2.75 -7.68
C GLY A 4 -5.20 -2.51 -6.16
N LYS A 5 -6.06 -3.20 -5.40
CA LYS A 5 -6.15 -3.09 -3.95
C LYS A 5 -5.48 -4.28 -3.27
N GLN A 6 -4.92 -4.02 -2.10
CA GLN A 6 -4.44 -5.04 -1.18
C GLN A 6 -4.90 -4.69 0.23
N LEU A 7 -5.87 -5.45 0.74
CA LEU A 7 -6.60 -5.17 1.97
C LEU A 7 -6.41 -6.32 2.96
N LEU A 8 -6.48 -6.05 4.26
CA LEU A 8 -6.67 -7.10 5.25
C LEU A 8 -8.01 -7.80 5.00
N LEU A 9 -8.09 -9.10 5.28
CA LEU A 9 -9.35 -9.85 5.20
C LEU A 9 -10.46 -9.16 6.01
N GLU A 10 -10.09 -8.53 7.13
CA GLU A 10 -11.00 -7.81 8.02
C GLU A 10 -11.49 -6.46 7.43
N GLU A 11 -10.74 -5.87 6.49
CA GLU A 11 -11.08 -4.61 5.81
C GLU A 11 -12.03 -4.82 4.61
N LEU A 12 -12.33 -6.07 4.25
CA LEU A 12 -13.30 -6.39 3.19
C LEU A 12 -14.74 -6.24 3.69
N SER A 13 -15.59 -5.67 2.84
CA SER A 13 -17.04 -5.71 3.02
C SER A 13 -17.56 -7.15 3.08
N SER A 14 -18.70 -7.36 3.74
CA SER A 14 -19.37 -8.67 3.85
C SER A 14 -19.55 -9.35 2.48
N ASP A 15 -20.00 -8.59 1.49
CA ASP A 15 -20.32 -9.11 0.15
C ASP A 15 -19.07 -9.61 -0.58
N LEU A 16 -17.96 -8.87 -0.46
CA LEU A 16 -16.67 -9.28 -1.03
C LEU A 16 -16.08 -10.49 -0.30
N ARG A 17 -16.34 -10.62 0.99
CA ARG A 17 -15.91 -11.78 1.77
C ARG A 17 -16.66 -13.04 1.36
N GLY A 18 -17.98 -12.93 1.14
CA GLY A 18 -18.82 -14.04 0.68
C GLY A 18 -18.41 -14.56 -0.71
N THR A 19 -17.95 -13.67 -1.60
CA THR A 19 -17.53 -14.01 -2.96
C THR A 19 -16.03 -14.30 -3.11
N LEU A 20 -15.25 -14.23 -2.02
CA LEU A 20 -13.78 -14.35 -2.09
C LEU A 20 -13.31 -15.70 -2.66
N GLN A 21 -14.05 -16.79 -2.38
CA GLN A 21 -13.72 -18.11 -2.94
C GLN A 21 -13.86 -18.13 -4.46
N ASP A 22 -14.94 -17.54 -4.98
CA ASP A 22 -15.17 -17.44 -6.43
C ASP A 22 -14.13 -16.54 -7.10
N LEU A 23 -13.78 -15.41 -6.47
CA LEU A 23 -12.75 -14.50 -6.96
C LEU A 23 -11.37 -15.19 -7.02
N LYS A 24 -11.06 -16.06 -6.06
CA LYS A 24 -9.84 -16.89 -6.11
C LYS A 24 -9.91 -17.92 -7.24
N LYS A 25 -11.06 -18.59 -7.42
CA LYS A 25 -11.26 -19.59 -8.50
C LYS A 25 -11.11 -18.96 -9.89
N LYS A 26 -11.62 -17.74 -10.06
CA LYS A 26 -11.49 -16.94 -11.28
C LYS A 26 -10.10 -16.29 -11.46
N ARG A 27 -9.18 -16.49 -10.50
CA ARG A 27 -7.85 -15.85 -10.47
C ARG A 27 -7.89 -14.32 -10.50
N GLU A 28 -8.93 -13.74 -9.91
CA GLU A 28 -9.09 -12.29 -9.78
C GLU A 28 -8.51 -11.76 -8.46
N ALA A 29 -8.36 -12.63 -7.46
CA ALA A 29 -7.77 -12.31 -6.18
C ALA A 29 -6.90 -13.46 -5.64
N VAL A 30 -5.89 -13.11 -4.85
CA VAL A 30 -5.07 -14.06 -4.08
C VAL A 30 -5.03 -13.66 -2.61
N CYS A 31 -4.86 -14.64 -1.74
CA CYS A 31 -4.65 -14.43 -0.32
C CYS A 31 -3.18 -14.68 0.00
N VAL A 32 -2.52 -13.71 0.61
CA VAL A 32 -1.12 -13.81 1.02
C VAL A 32 -0.95 -13.45 2.48
N GLN A 33 0.14 -13.90 3.08
CA GLN A 33 0.47 -13.58 4.45
C GLN A 33 0.85 -12.10 4.62
N GLY A 34 0.44 -11.47 5.71
CA GLY A 34 0.73 -10.07 6.00
C GLY A 34 2.22 -9.76 6.11
N VAL A 35 2.92 -10.49 6.97
CA VAL A 35 4.37 -10.42 7.16
C VAL A 35 4.96 -11.81 6.90
N ILE A 36 6.07 -11.87 6.18
CA ILE A 36 6.81 -13.10 5.89
C ILE A 36 8.24 -13.01 6.41
N LYS A 37 8.87 -14.16 6.64
CA LYS A 37 10.32 -14.28 6.83
C LYS A 37 10.98 -14.72 5.52
N LYS A 38 11.96 -13.96 5.04
CA LYS A 38 12.86 -14.33 3.94
C LYS A 38 14.30 -14.26 4.45
N ALA A 39 15.06 -15.35 4.33
CA ALA A 39 16.44 -15.44 4.83
C ALA A 39 16.60 -14.89 6.27
N SER A 40 15.74 -15.35 7.17
CA SER A 40 15.68 -14.92 8.59
C SER A 40 15.35 -13.45 8.85
N LYS A 41 15.01 -12.66 7.83
CA LYS A 41 14.58 -11.26 7.94
C LYS A 41 13.09 -11.12 7.66
N TYR A 42 12.42 -10.26 8.41
CA TYR A 42 11.01 -9.94 8.21
C TYR A 42 10.81 -9.01 7.02
N MET A 43 9.73 -9.24 6.26
CA MET A 43 9.27 -8.40 5.16
C MET A 43 7.76 -8.25 5.23
N CYS A 44 7.27 -7.01 5.17
CA CYS A 44 5.83 -6.74 5.12
C CYS A 44 5.33 -6.82 3.68
N GLN A 45 4.39 -7.72 3.39
CA GLN A 45 3.81 -7.85 2.06
C GLN A 45 2.83 -6.72 1.72
N ARG A 46 2.40 -5.91 2.71
CA ARG A 46 1.54 -4.75 2.46
C ARG A 46 2.29 -3.52 1.93
N CYS A 47 3.28 -3.05 2.69
CA CYS A 47 3.99 -1.81 2.39
C CYS A 47 5.44 -2.02 1.91
N GLY A 48 5.92 -3.26 1.83
CA GLY A 48 7.30 -3.55 1.42
C GLY A 48 8.36 -3.23 2.47
N ASN A 49 7.99 -2.90 3.72
CA ASN A 49 8.97 -2.65 4.78
C ASN A 49 9.90 -3.85 4.99
N ILE A 50 11.21 -3.58 5.03
CA ILE A 50 12.28 -4.54 5.36
C ILE A 50 13.18 -4.06 6.50
N GLU A 51 12.92 -2.87 7.05
CA GLU A 51 13.67 -2.34 8.18
C GLU A 51 13.32 -3.13 9.45
N GLN A 52 14.23 -4.00 9.92
CA GLN A 52 13.96 -4.95 11.00
C GLN A 52 13.54 -4.28 12.31
N ARG A 53 14.11 -3.10 12.62
CA ARG A 53 13.74 -2.25 13.77
C ARG A 53 12.26 -1.81 13.77
N LEU A 54 11.62 -1.81 12.60
CA LEU A 54 10.21 -1.43 12.42
C LEU A 54 9.28 -2.64 12.45
N PHE A 55 9.76 -3.79 12.93
CA PHE A 55 8.94 -4.92 13.30
C PHE A 55 8.91 -5.08 14.82
N ALA A 56 7.79 -5.58 15.34
CA ALA A 56 7.62 -5.91 16.76
C ALA A 56 6.89 -7.25 16.88
N SER A 57 7.15 -7.97 17.96
CA SER A 57 6.47 -9.23 18.28
C SER A 57 5.59 -9.06 19.51
N PHE A 58 4.46 -9.78 19.54
CA PHE A 58 3.52 -9.78 20.66
C PHE A 58 2.81 -11.12 20.76
N LEU A 59 2.24 -11.44 21.93
CA LEU A 59 1.36 -12.60 22.07
C LEU A 59 0.03 -12.32 21.37
N CYS A 60 -0.18 -12.94 20.22
CA CYS A 60 -1.31 -12.65 19.36
C CYS A 60 -2.55 -13.45 19.75
N LYS A 61 -3.64 -12.74 20.09
CA LYS A 61 -4.93 -13.37 20.40
C LYS A 61 -5.57 -14.11 19.22
N ARG A 62 -5.23 -13.77 17.98
CA ARG A 62 -5.80 -14.39 16.77
C ARG A 62 -5.24 -15.79 16.52
N CYS A 63 -3.94 -15.99 16.72
CA CYS A 63 -3.27 -17.26 16.45
C CYS A 63 -2.69 -17.93 17.70
N SER A 64 -2.85 -17.32 18.87
CA SER A 64 -2.35 -17.78 20.17
C SER A 64 -0.85 -18.06 20.22
N LYS A 65 -0.06 -17.34 19.41
CA LYS A 65 1.40 -17.47 19.30
C LYS A 65 2.06 -16.10 19.37
N VAL A 66 3.36 -16.08 19.63
CA VAL A 66 4.18 -14.87 19.42
C VAL A 66 4.17 -14.56 17.92
N CYS A 67 3.64 -13.39 17.57
CA CYS A 67 3.42 -12.97 16.20
C CYS A 67 4.09 -11.62 15.96
N THR A 68 4.83 -11.52 14.86
CA THR A 68 5.49 -10.29 14.45
C THR A 68 4.58 -9.46 13.55
N TYR A 69 4.61 -8.14 13.70
CA TYR A 69 3.85 -7.20 12.89
C TYR A 69 4.69 -6.02 12.42
N CYS A 70 4.24 -5.41 11.32
CA CYS A 70 4.87 -4.24 10.73
C CYS A 70 4.39 -2.94 11.40
N ARG A 71 5.30 -2.18 12.03
CA ARG A 71 4.97 -0.88 12.64
C ARG A 71 4.67 0.21 11.61
N LYS A 72 5.21 0.14 10.38
CA LYS A 72 4.85 1.08 9.29
C LYS A 72 3.38 1.00 8.87
N CYS A 73 2.71 -0.13 9.12
CA CYS A 73 1.31 -0.30 8.73
C CYS A 73 0.33 0.07 9.84
N ILE A 74 0.79 0.35 11.07
CA ILE A 74 -0.06 0.37 12.27
C ILE A 74 -1.27 1.32 12.14
N THR A 75 -1.06 2.53 11.60
CA THR A 75 -2.09 3.56 11.41
C THR A 75 -3.18 3.15 10.42
N MET A 76 -2.82 2.31 9.45
CA MET A 76 -3.71 1.83 8.40
C MET A 76 -4.17 0.39 8.67
N GLY A 77 -4.13 -0.09 9.93
CA GLY A 77 -4.43 -1.47 10.28
C GLY A 77 -3.17 -2.34 10.44
N ARG A 78 -3.05 -2.97 11.61
CA ARG A 78 -1.88 -3.78 11.99
C ARG A 78 -1.74 -5.02 11.10
N VAL A 79 -0.70 -5.02 10.25
CA VAL A 79 -0.34 -6.18 9.42
C VAL A 79 0.63 -7.08 10.18
N SER A 80 0.16 -8.27 10.57
CA SER A 80 0.92 -9.28 11.34
C SER A 80 1.26 -10.51 10.49
N GLU A 81 2.13 -11.39 10.98
CA GLU A 81 2.42 -12.68 10.32
C GLU A 81 1.13 -13.51 10.16
N CYS A 82 0.24 -13.56 11.15
CA CYS A 82 -1.01 -14.31 11.01
C CYS A 82 -2.12 -13.56 10.25
N ALA A 83 -1.86 -12.33 9.78
CA ALA A 83 -2.85 -11.58 9.04
C ALA A 83 -2.94 -12.09 7.59
N VAL A 84 -4.14 -12.12 7.04
CA VAL A 84 -4.40 -12.46 5.64
C VAL A 84 -4.61 -11.16 4.86
N LEU A 85 -3.78 -10.94 3.85
CA LEU A 85 -3.97 -9.88 2.86
C LEU A 85 -4.66 -10.45 1.63
N VAL A 86 -5.76 -9.83 1.23
CA VAL A 86 -6.45 -10.10 -0.04
C VAL A 86 -5.94 -9.11 -1.08
N ARG A 87 -5.24 -9.61 -2.09
CA ARG A 87 -4.68 -8.84 -3.19
C ARG A 87 -5.51 -9.10 -4.45
N GLY A 88 -6.08 -8.05 -5.02
CA GLY A 88 -6.67 -8.12 -6.36
C GLY A 88 -5.58 -8.24 -7.41
N ILE A 89 -5.62 -9.30 -8.21
CA ILE A 89 -4.65 -9.60 -9.27
C ILE A 89 -5.28 -9.59 -10.67
N ALA A 90 -6.60 -9.40 -10.75
CA ALA A 90 -7.28 -9.21 -12.03
C ALA A 90 -6.60 -8.07 -12.80
N GLU A 91 -6.25 -8.34 -14.06
CA GLU A 91 -5.72 -7.32 -14.95
C GLU A 91 -6.74 -6.19 -15.04
N ARG A 92 -6.26 -4.97 -14.79
CA ARG A 92 -7.06 -3.79 -15.06
C ARG A 92 -7.19 -3.71 -16.57
N LYS A 93 -8.38 -3.99 -17.11
CA LYS A 93 -8.77 -3.58 -18.48
C LYS A 93 -8.91 -2.06 -18.52
N GLY A 94 -7.84 -1.34 -18.16
CA GLY A 94 -7.73 0.08 -18.43
C GLY A 94 -7.30 0.22 -19.88
N GLU A 95 -7.91 1.15 -20.60
CA GLU A 95 -7.31 1.65 -21.82
C GLU A 95 -5.88 2.06 -21.46
N LYS A 96 -4.89 1.42 -22.10
CA LYS A 96 -3.52 1.92 -22.09
C LYS A 96 -3.53 3.20 -22.92
N GLY A 97 -4.10 4.27 -22.37
CA GLY A 97 -3.97 5.59 -22.94
C GLY A 97 -2.48 5.87 -23.03
N LEU A 98 -1.94 5.85 -24.25
CA LEU A 98 -0.58 6.30 -24.53
C LEU A 98 -0.44 7.68 -23.86
N ASN A 99 0.49 7.79 -22.92
CA ASN A 99 0.83 9.02 -22.21
C ASN A 99 -0.24 9.55 -21.23
N SER A 100 -0.70 8.72 -20.28
CA SER A 100 -1.66 9.12 -19.22
C SER A 100 -1.16 10.21 -18.24
N LEU A 101 0.11 10.62 -18.35
CA LEU A 101 0.73 11.71 -17.59
C LEU A 101 0.92 12.98 -18.43
N GLN A 102 0.11 13.17 -19.48
CA GLN A 102 0.06 14.45 -20.18
C GLN A 102 -0.93 15.38 -19.50
N TRP A 103 -0.41 16.48 -18.98
CA TRP A 103 -1.20 17.61 -18.54
C TRP A 103 -0.96 18.76 -19.51
N ASN A 104 -1.99 19.10 -20.30
CA ASN A 104 -1.94 20.15 -21.30
C ASN A 104 -2.43 21.50 -20.74
N GLY A 105 -2.57 21.61 -19.42
CA GLY A 105 -2.96 22.85 -18.77
C GLY A 105 -1.81 23.85 -18.70
N THR A 106 -2.14 25.08 -18.34
CA THR A 106 -1.15 26.12 -17.99
C THR A 106 -1.18 26.32 -16.49
N LEU A 107 0.00 26.44 -15.87
CA LEU A 107 0.08 26.68 -14.44
C LEU A 107 -0.55 28.05 -14.14
N SER A 108 -1.39 28.11 -13.10
CA SER A 108 -1.76 29.41 -12.55
C SER A 108 -0.50 30.11 -12.01
N THR A 109 -0.56 31.43 -11.83
CA THR A 109 0.58 32.19 -11.27
C THR A 109 1.07 31.59 -9.94
N GLY A 110 0.15 31.19 -9.05
CA GLY A 110 0.52 30.54 -7.79
C GLY A 110 1.16 29.16 -7.97
N GLN A 111 0.64 28.36 -8.91
CA GLN A 111 1.20 27.04 -9.22
C GLN A 111 2.59 27.14 -9.85
N ASP A 112 2.83 28.11 -10.74
CA ASP A 112 4.14 28.34 -11.34
C ASP A 112 5.17 28.80 -10.30
N LEU A 113 4.82 29.77 -9.45
CA LEU A 113 5.67 30.20 -8.33
C LEU A 113 6.04 29.03 -7.41
N ALA A 114 5.07 28.19 -7.07
CA ALA A 114 5.31 26.98 -6.28
C ALA A 114 6.23 25.99 -7.02
N ALA A 115 6.00 25.75 -8.32
CA ALA A 115 6.80 24.84 -9.13
C ALA A 115 8.27 25.30 -9.22
N GLN A 116 8.51 26.58 -9.52
CA GLN A 116 9.85 27.16 -9.57
C GLN A 116 10.54 27.10 -8.20
N GLY A 117 9.82 27.40 -7.12
CA GLY A 117 10.35 27.31 -5.75
C GLY A 117 10.81 25.90 -5.39
N VAL A 118 10.03 24.87 -5.74
CA VAL A 118 10.42 23.46 -5.55
C VAL A 118 11.68 23.11 -6.36
N ILE A 119 11.74 23.54 -7.63
CA ILE A 119 12.91 23.28 -8.49
C ILE A 119 14.19 23.83 -7.85
N GLU A 120 14.15 25.07 -7.35
CA GLU A 120 15.30 25.71 -6.72
C GLU A 120 15.68 25.05 -5.38
N ALA A 121 14.70 24.67 -4.56
CA ALA A 121 14.95 23.98 -3.30
C ALA A 121 15.63 22.62 -3.52
N ILE A 122 15.23 21.86 -4.54
CA ILE A 122 15.87 20.60 -4.92
C ILE A 122 17.33 20.83 -5.32
N LYS A 123 17.60 21.84 -6.17
CA LYS A 123 18.97 22.18 -6.59
C LYS A 123 19.85 22.53 -5.39
N LYS A 124 19.32 23.25 -4.42
CA LYS A 124 20.02 23.66 -3.19
C LYS A 124 20.06 22.58 -2.10
N LYS A 125 19.26 21.52 -2.24
CA LYS A 125 19.03 20.48 -1.22
C LYS A 125 18.43 21.03 0.09
N ASP A 126 17.55 22.02 -0.05
CA ASP A 126 16.87 22.68 1.06
C ASP A 126 15.43 22.21 1.24
N SER A 127 14.87 22.49 2.41
CA SER A 127 13.43 22.30 2.67
C SER A 127 12.63 23.47 2.11
N PHE A 128 11.50 23.19 1.45
CA PHE A 128 10.62 24.19 0.86
C PHE A 128 9.17 23.93 1.24
N PHE A 129 8.45 24.97 1.65
CA PHE A 129 7.04 24.89 2.02
C PHE A 129 6.16 25.39 0.88
N ILE A 130 5.31 24.51 0.37
CA ILE A 130 4.26 24.87 -0.59
C ILE A 130 2.99 25.15 0.21
N TRP A 131 2.53 26.40 0.17
CA TRP A 131 1.20 26.76 0.62
C TRP A 131 0.25 26.79 -0.58
N ALA A 132 -0.76 25.93 -0.57
CA ALA A 132 -1.79 25.88 -1.60
C ALA A 132 -3.16 25.86 -0.92
N VAL A 133 -3.96 26.89 -1.16
CA VAL A 133 -5.36 27.04 -0.73
C VAL A 133 -6.26 27.32 -1.90
#